data_AF-A0A120FF15-F1
#
_entry.id   AF-A0A120FF15-F1
#
_cell.length_a   1.000
_cell.length_b   1.000
_cell.length_c   1.000
_cell.angle_alpha   90.00
_cell.angle_beta   90.00
_cell.angle_gamma   90.00
#
_symmetry.space_group_name_H-M   'P 1'
#
loop_
_entity.id
_entity.type
_entity.pdbx_description
1 polymer ?
#
loop_
_entity_poly.entity_id
_entity_poly.type
_entity_poly.pdbx_seq_one_letter_code
_entity_poly.pdbx_strand_id
1 'polypeptide(L)' 'MNILVPSTPHQCMQAFDNLPEPLRIAIAGAAFAYDPREIAERIAKGRRPETILRGIVRFERRVNR' A
#
# COMPACT_ATOMS: atom_id res chain seq x y z
N MET A 1 -4.70 18.70 -9.48
CA MET A 1 -3.72 17.65 -9.13
C MET A 1 -2.76 18.26 -8.12
N ASN A 2 -2.85 17.90 -6.84
CA ASN A 2 -1.92 18.40 -5.83
C ASN A 2 -0.66 17.54 -5.84
N ILE A 3 0.38 18.09 -6.47
CA ILE A 3 1.74 17.57 -6.45
C ILE A 3 2.34 18.06 -5.12
N LEU A 4 2.64 17.12 -4.22
CA LEU A 4 3.46 17.31 -3.00
C LEU A 4 2.83 18.16 -1.87
N VAL A 5 1.78 17.67 -1.22
CA VAL A 5 1.69 17.88 0.23
C VAL A 5 2.57 16.79 0.85
N PRO A 6 3.69 17.12 1.51
CA PRO A 6 4.44 16.12 2.26
C PRO A 6 3.52 15.57 3.35
N SER A 7 3.11 14.31 3.22
CA SER A 7 2.45 13.61 4.31
C SER A 7 3.41 13.58 5.48
N THR A 8 2.91 13.99 6.64
CA THR A 8 3.68 13.79 7.87
C THR A 8 3.83 12.28 8.10
N PRO A 9 4.94 11.82 8.71
CA PRO A 9 5.13 10.41 9.03
C PRO A 9 3.94 9.80 9.78
N HIS A 10 3.27 10.60 10.62
CA HIS A 10 2.05 10.23 11.33
C HIS A 10 0.89 9.86 10.40
N GLN A 11 0.68 10.59 9.30
CA GLN A 11 -0.37 10.28 8.33
C GLN A 11 -0.08 8.99 7.57
N CYS A 12 1.19 8.70 7.28
CA CYS A 12 1.60 7.44 6.64
C CYS A 12 1.40 6.25 7.59
N MET A 13 1.79 6.38 8.86
CA MET A 13 1.58 5.33 9.87
C MET A 13 0.09 5.07 10.07
N GLN A 14 -0.72 6.12 10.23
CA GLN A 14 -2.17 5.97 10.38
C GLN A 14 -2.82 5.33 9.15
N ALA A 15 -2.41 5.71 7.94
CA ALA A 15 -2.91 5.07 6.72
C ALA A 15 -2.52 3.60 6.65
N PHE A 16 -1.30 3.26 7.06
CA PHE A 16 -0.83 1.88 7.15
C PHE A 16 -1.64 1.06 8.15
N ASP A 17 -1.85 1.57 9.37
CA ASP A 17 -2.59 0.89 10.43
C ASP A 17 -4.05 0.63 10.05
N ASN A 18 -4.65 1.50 9.24
CA ASN A 18 -6.01 1.34 8.73
C ASN A 18 -6.14 0.30 7.61
N LEU A 19 -5.03 -0.22 7.07
CA LEU A 19 -5.09 -1.25 6.05
C LEU A 19 -5.45 -2.63 6.65
N PRO A 20 -6.15 -3.48 5.88
CA PRO A 20 -6.32 -4.88 6.22
C PRO A 20 -4.97 -5.54 6.54
N GLU A 21 -4.94 -6.38 7.57
CA GLU A 21 -3.72 -7.07 8.01
C GLU A 21 -2.93 -7.75 6.88
N PRO A 22 -3.55 -8.48 5.92
CA PRO A 22 -2.80 -9.10 4.84
C PRO A 22 -2.05 -8.09 3.96
N LEU A 23 -2.58 -6.88 3.79
CA LEU A 23 -1.90 -5.80 3.05
C LEU A 23 -0.76 -5.21 3.86
N ARG A 24 -0.95 -4.99 5.17
CA ARG A 24 0.12 -4.51 6.06
C ARG A 24 1.33 -5.44 6.03
N ILE A 25 1.10 -6.76 6.13
CA ILE A 25 2.16 -7.77 6.06
C ILE A 25 2.87 -7.75 4.70
N ALA A 26 2.10 -7.70 3.60
CA ALA A 26 2.68 -7.69 2.26
C ALA A 26 3.53 -6.45 1.98
N ILE A 27 3.09 -5.27 2.45
CA ILE A 27 3.84 -4.02 2.32
C ILE A 27 5.09 -4.04 3.20
N ALA A 28 4.99 -4.49 4.45
CA ALA A 28 6.13 -4.54 5.37
C ALA A 28 7.23 -5.51 4.91
N GLY A 29 6.85 -6.58 4.19
CA GLY A 29 7.80 -7.57 3.64
C GLY A 29 8.23 -7.31 2.20
N ALA A 30 7.80 -6.20 1.58
CA ALA A 30 8.13 -5.89 0.20
C ALA A 30 9.56 -5.35 0.05
N ALA A 31 10.21 -5.70 -1.05
CA ALA A 31 11.47 -5.09 -1.47
C ALA A 31 11.29 -3.65 -1.94
N PHE A 32 10.10 -3.30 -2.46
CA PHE A 32 9.75 -1.94 -2.85
C PHE A 32 8.95 -1.21 -1.80
N ALA A 33 9.23 0.08 -1.66
CA ALA A 33 8.43 0.97 -0.84
C ALA A 33 7.07 1.20 -1.50
N TYR A 34 6.00 0.80 -0.80
CA TYR A 34 4.62 1.13 -1.16
C TYR A 34 4.11 2.26 -0.28
N ASP A 35 3.43 3.26 -0.85
CA ASP A 35 2.76 4.31 -0.06
C ASP A 35 1.43 3.76 0.50
N PRO A 36 1.28 3.62 1.83
CA PRO A 36 0.06 3.10 2.44
C PRO A 36 -1.17 3.97 2.15
N ARG A 37 -1.00 5.28 1.94
CA ARG A 37 -2.09 6.20 1.58
C ARG A 37 -2.60 5.93 0.19
N GLU A 38 -1.70 5.65 -0.74
CA GLU A 38 -2.07 5.31 -2.12
C GLU A 38 -2.91 4.02 -2.14
N ILE A 39 -2.53 3.04 -1.32
CA ILE A 39 -3.28 1.80 -1.15
C ILE A 39 -4.64 2.07 -0.49
N ALA A 40 -4.69 2.87 0.57
CA ALA A 40 -5.93 3.27 1.23
C ALA A 40 -6.86 4.02 0.27
N GLU A 41 -6.34 4.92 -0.56
CA GLU A 41 -7.11 5.62 -1.59
C GLU A 41 -7.69 4.66 -2.63
N ARG A 42 -6.91 3.68 -3.08
CA ARG A 42 -7.41 2.66 -4.03
C ARG A 42 -8.58 1.89 -3.43
N ILE A 43 -8.48 1.52 -2.15
CA ILE A 43 -9.57 0.85 -1.42
C ILE A 43 -10.78 1.77 -1.30
N ALA A 44 -10.59 3.04 -0.92
CA ALA A 44 -11.66 4.03 -0.82
C ALA A 44 -12.36 4.28 -2.16
N LYS A 45 -11.63 4.18 -3.28
CA LYS A 45 -12.15 4.21 -4.66
C LYS A 45 -12.87 2.93 -5.08
N GLY A 46 -13.05 1.96 -4.19
CA GLY A 46 -13.80 0.72 -4.42
C GLY A 46 -12.96 -0.45 -4.94
N ARG A 47 -11.62 -0.35 -4.99
CA ARG A 47 -10.79 -1.52 -5.30
C ARG A 47 -10.83 -2.50 -4.13
N ARG A 48 -11.10 -3.77 -4.44
CA ARG A 48 -11.05 -4.84 -3.45
C ARG A 48 -9.64 -5.02 -2.89
N PRO A 49 -9.46 -5.08 -1.57
CA PRO A 49 -8.16 -5.32 -0.94
C PRO A 49 -7.45 -6.57 -1.47
N GLU A 50 -8.17 -7.66 -1.77
CA GLU A 50 -7.54 -8.89 -2.28
C GLU A 50 -6.91 -8.69 -3.67
N THR A 51 -7.51 -7.84 -4.50
CA THR A 51 -6.98 -7.52 -5.83
C THR A 51 -5.67 -6.74 -5.71
N ILE A 52 -5.61 -5.78 -4.78
CA ILE A 52 -4.40 -5.00 -4.50
C ILE A 52 -3.30 -5.94 -3.98
N LEU A 53 -3.63 -6.79 -3.01
CA LEU A 53 -2.71 -7.77 -2.43
C LEU A 53 -2.10 -8.70 -3.49
N ARG A 54 -2.93 -9.27 -4.37
CA ARG A 54 -2.45 -10.11 -5.48
C ARG A 54 -1.49 -9.34 -6.40
N GLY A 55 -1.76 -8.05 -6.63
CA GLY A 55 -0.89 -7.18 -7.40
C GLY A 55 0.50 -7.04 -6.77
N ILE A 56 0.55 -6.72 -5.47
CA ILE A 56 1.79 -6.59 -4.69
C ILE A 56 2.59 -7.90 -4.74
N VAL A 57 1.97 -9.03 -4.34
CA VAL A 57 2.64 -10.33 -4.31
C VAL A 57 3.18 -10.74 -5.67
N ARG A 58 2.42 -10.48 -6.74
CA ARG A 58 2.86 -10.80 -8.11
C ARG A 58 4.05 -9.95 -8.56
N PHE A 59 4.04 -8.66 -8.21
CA PHE A 59 5.13 -7.76 -8.53
C PHE A 59 6.40 -8.15 -7.79
N GLU A 60 6.32 -8.34 -6.46
CA GLU A 60 7.44 -8.75 -5.61
C GLU A 60 8.06 -10.07 -6.08
N ARG A 61 7.25 -11.06 -6.45
CA ARG A 61 7.76 -12.31 -7.06
C ARG A 61 8.52 -12.11 -8.37
N ARG A 62 8.16 -11.09 -9.16
CA ARG A 62 8.81 -10.80 -10.43
C ARG A 62 10.14 -10.10 -10.23
N VAL A 63 10.24 -9.21 -9.23
CA VAL A 63 11.46 -8.44 -9.01
C VAL A 63 12.48 -9.21 -8.16
N ASN A 64 12.04 -10.13 -7.31
CA ASN A 64 12.93 -11.04 -6.58
C ASN A 64 13.43 -12.24 -7.40
N ARG A 65 13.34 -12.18 -8.74
CA ARG A 65 13.79 -13.24 -9.66
C ARG A 65 14.96 -12.77 -10.49
#